data_AF-A0A3M0FPY8-F1
#
_entry.id   AF-A0A3M0FPY8-F1
#
_cell.length_a   1.000
_cell.length_b   1.000
_cell.length_c   1.000
_cell.angle_alpha   90.00
_cell.angle_beta   90.00
_cell.angle_gamma   90.00
#
_symmetry.space_group_name_H-M   'P 1'
#
loop_
_entity.id
_entity.type
_entity.pdbx_description
1 polymer ?
#
loop_
_entity_poly.entity_id
_entity_poly.type
_entity_poly.pdbx_seq_one_letter_code
_entity_poly.pdbx_strand_id
1 'polypeptide(L)'
;MIGARGLRTLALSLAAVSSPAFAQVDLPGDPYARDPVGIVADPCPSHPKPSDGAGWQAWKLHMLTRDFGQLCRYQAQNREVLASGKPVRVVFMGDSITDNWIGADCDLFTDGLVDRGIGGQTTAQMLVRFRQDVIALKPRAVHIMAATNDIAGNTGAATMATVQGNIETMAELARAHGIKVILASVPPAAAFPWSPDKRPVPQVRALNAWLHAYARRNGFVFVDYYAALATKDGAMKPGLASDGVHPTPAGYAVMRPLALAAVRTSIGER
;
A
#
# COMPACT_ATOMS: atom_id res chain seq x y z
N MET A 1 -28.02 18.69 -82.87
CA MET A 1 -28.53 18.85 -81.49
C MET A 1 -28.22 17.61 -80.68
N ILE A 2 -27.13 17.58 -79.91
CA ILE A 2 -26.97 16.74 -78.70
C ILE A 2 -26.11 17.57 -77.74
N GLY A 3 -26.72 18.03 -76.64
CA GLY A 3 -26.10 18.93 -75.67
C GLY A 3 -25.42 18.16 -74.53
N ALA A 4 -24.16 18.51 -74.26
CA ALA A 4 -23.42 18.04 -73.10
C ALA A 4 -23.85 18.81 -71.84
N ARG A 5 -24.34 18.11 -70.82
CA ARG A 5 -24.55 18.67 -69.47
C ARG A 5 -23.36 18.30 -68.60
N GLY A 6 -22.59 19.32 -68.20
CA GLY A 6 -21.47 19.19 -67.26
C GLY A 6 -21.97 18.93 -65.84
N LEU A 7 -21.38 17.93 -65.19
CA LEU A 7 -21.54 17.65 -63.77
C LEU A 7 -20.77 18.71 -62.97
N ARG A 8 -21.45 19.47 -62.11
CA ARG A 8 -20.81 20.32 -61.09
C ARG A 8 -20.59 19.49 -59.83
N THR A 9 -19.33 19.24 -59.49
CA THR A 9 -18.94 18.62 -58.22
C THR A 9 -19.04 19.67 -57.11
N LEU A 10 -19.99 19.50 -56.17
CA LEU A 10 -20.03 20.27 -54.93
C LEU A 10 -18.95 19.73 -53.99
N ALA A 11 -17.90 20.51 -53.73
CA ALA A 11 -16.94 20.19 -52.68
C ALA A 11 -17.55 20.56 -51.32
N LEU A 12 -17.96 19.56 -50.55
CA LEU A 12 -18.35 19.73 -49.15
C LEU A 12 -17.08 19.89 -48.31
N SER A 13 -16.75 21.11 -47.91
CA SER A 13 -15.70 21.37 -46.93
C SER A 13 -16.18 20.91 -45.55
N LEU A 14 -15.74 19.72 -45.12
CA LEU A 14 -15.85 19.32 -43.71
C LEU A 14 -14.95 20.25 -42.88
N ALA A 15 -15.54 21.20 -42.17
CA ALA A 15 -14.87 21.87 -41.08
C ALA A 15 -14.64 20.84 -39.96
N ALA A 16 -13.42 20.36 -39.83
CA ALA A 16 -13.01 19.56 -38.69
C ALA A 16 -13.11 20.43 -37.43
N VAL A 17 -14.17 20.25 -36.66
CA VAL A 17 -14.27 20.80 -35.30
C VAL A 17 -13.26 20.01 -34.46
N SER A 18 -12.06 20.55 -34.32
CA SER A 18 -11.09 20.08 -33.35
C SER A 18 -11.68 20.34 -31.96
N SER A 19 -12.34 19.35 -31.37
CA SER A 19 -12.65 19.40 -29.94
C SER A 19 -11.31 19.56 -29.21
N PRO A 20 -11.18 20.51 -28.25
CA PRO A 20 -9.98 20.58 -27.44
C PRO A 20 -9.81 19.22 -26.79
N ALA A 21 -8.64 18.60 -27.01
CA ALA A 21 -8.27 17.40 -26.26
C ALA A 21 -8.44 17.75 -24.78
N PHE A 22 -9.30 17.04 -24.06
CA PHE A 22 -9.51 17.21 -22.62
C PHE A 22 -8.22 16.81 -21.90
N ALA A 23 -7.23 17.70 -21.90
CA ALA A 23 -5.92 17.48 -21.31
C ALA A 23 -5.95 17.66 -19.79
N GLN A 24 -6.99 18.30 -19.26
CA GLN A 24 -7.17 18.54 -17.84
C GLN A 24 -8.55 18.07 -17.39
N VAL A 25 -8.57 17.19 -16.37
CA VAL A 25 -9.78 16.71 -15.73
C VAL A 25 -10.06 17.62 -14.54
N ASP A 26 -10.70 18.75 -14.80
CA ASP A 26 -11.27 19.57 -13.73
C ASP A 26 -12.64 18.99 -13.39
N LEU A 27 -12.81 18.54 -12.15
CA LEU A 27 -14.07 18.02 -11.63
C LEU A 27 -14.83 19.16 -10.94
N PRO A 28 -15.99 19.61 -11.47
CA PRO A 28 -16.79 20.64 -10.82
C PRO A 28 -17.17 20.21 -9.40
N GLY A 29 -16.90 21.07 -8.42
CA GLY A 29 -17.20 20.81 -7.01
C GLY A 29 -16.15 19.97 -6.27
N ASP A 30 -14.99 19.68 -6.87
CA ASP A 30 -13.86 19.05 -6.17
C ASP A 30 -13.35 19.99 -5.05
N PRO A 31 -13.49 19.61 -3.77
CA PRO A 31 -13.00 20.44 -2.66
C PRO A 31 -11.47 20.59 -2.65
N TYR A 32 -10.76 19.78 -3.44
CA TYR A 32 -9.30 19.76 -3.57
C TYR A 32 -8.81 20.40 -4.88
N ALA A 33 -9.66 21.12 -5.61
CA ALA A 33 -9.29 21.75 -6.88
C ALA A 33 -8.15 22.80 -6.76
N ARG A 34 -7.85 23.27 -5.55
CA ARG A 34 -6.76 24.23 -5.27
C ARG A 34 -5.43 23.57 -4.91
N ASP A 35 -5.38 22.25 -4.89
CA ASP A 35 -4.16 21.51 -4.61
C ASP A 35 -3.14 21.74 -5.72
N PRO A 36 -1.82 21.74 -5.40
CA PRO A 36 -0.80 21.94 -6.39
C PRO A 36 -0.84 20.82 -7.45
N VAL A 37 -0.73 21.21 -8.72
CA VAL A 37 -0.74 20.29 -9.87
C VAL A 37 0.56 20.41 -10.67
N GLY A 38 0.98 19.30 -11.30
CA GLY A 38 2.22 19.22 -12.06
C GLY A 38 3.45 18.93 -11.19
N ILE A 39 4.64 19.26 -11.70
CA ILE A 39 5.91 19.11 -10.96
C ILE A 39 6.09 20.36 -10.10
N VAL A 40 5.87 20.21 -8.79
CA VAL A 40 5.98 21.29 -7.80
C VAL A 40 7.02 20.97 -6.74
N ALA A 41 7.55 21.99 -6.06
CA ALA A 41 8.51 21.81 -4.97
C ALA A 41 7.87 21.20 -3.71
N ASP A 42 6.60 21.51 -3.44
CA ASP A 42 5.84 20.97 -2.32
C ASP A 42 4.48 20.46 -2.79
N PRO A 43 4.33 19.14 -3.02
CA PRO A 43 3.10 18.54 -3.51
C PRO A 43 2.10 18.20 -2.40
N CYS A 44 2.40 18.50 -1.13
CA CYS A 44 1.65 17.98 0.02
C CYS A 44 0.85 19.05 0.76
N PRO A 45 -0.33 19.46 0.23
CA PRO A 45 -1.20 20.40 0.92
C PRO A 45 -1.74 19.79 2.22
N SER A 46 -1.92 20.66 3.22
CA SER A 46 -2.56 20.26 4.47
C SER A 46 -4.07 20.43 4.36
N HIS A 47 -4.79 19.34 4.62
CA HIS A 47 -6.25 19.32 4.61
C HIS A 47 -6.79 19.02 6.00
N PRO A 48 -7.89 19.68 6.43
CA PRO A 48 -8.56 19.30 7.67
C PRO A 48 -9.07 17.86 7.56
N LYS A 49 -9.01 17.13 8.67
CA LYS A 49 -9.58 15.78 8.73
C LYS A 49 -11.08 15.85 8.44
N PRO A 50 -11.62 14.99 7.55
CA PRO A 50 -13.06 14.95 7.31
C PRO A 50 -13.85 14.73 8.60
N SER A 51 -14.93 15.50 8.78
CA SER A 51 -15.79 15.45 9.97
C SER A 51 -17.05 14.60 9.77
N ASP A 52 -17.40 14.25 8.53
CA ASP A 52 -18.60 13.50 8.17
C ASP A 52 -18.35 12.45 7.08
N GLY A 53 -19.37 11.65 6.81
CA GLY A 53 -19.28 10.57 5.81
C GLY A 53 -18.99 11.08 4.40
N ALA A 54 -19.58 12.20 3.98
CA ALA A 54 -19.40 12.76 2.64
C ALA A 54 -17.97 13.25 2.43
N GLY A 55 -17.42 13.98 3.40
CA GLY A 55 -16.03 14.41 3.41
C GLY A 55 -15.06 13.22 3.37
N TRP A 56 -15.36 12.13 4.10
CA TRP A 56 -14.55 10.91 4.00
C TRP A 56 -14.57 10.27 2.61
N GLN A 57 -15.71 10.29 1.91
CA GLN A 57 -15.77 9.78 0.54
C GLN A 57 -15.01 10.67 -0.44
N ALA A 58 -15.17 11.98 -0.34
CA ALA A 58 -14.43 12.94 -1.16
C ALA A 58 -12.92 12.81 -0.93
N TRP A 59 -12.49 12.71 0.34
CA TRP A 59 -11.08 12.52 0.70
C TRP A 59 -10.52 11.20 0.15
N LYS A 60 -11.27 10.10 0.25
CA LYS A 60 -10.85 8.80 -0.31
C LYS A 60 -10.69 8.86 -1.83
N LEU A 61 -11.64 9.48 -2.55
CA LEU A 61 -11.54 9.65 -3.99
C LEU A 61 -10.36 10.53 -4.37
N HIS A 62 -10.15 11.62 -3.63
CA HIS A 62 -9.01 12.51 -3.82
C HIS A 62 -7.68 11.76 -3.63
N MET A 63 -7.50 11.00 -2.54
CA MET A 63 -6.31 10.16 -2.36
C MET A 63 -6.13 9.19 -3.51
N LEU A 64 -7.17 8.46 -3.93
CA LEU A 64 -7.08 7.50 -5.04
C LEU A 64 -6.71 8.14 -6.40
N THR A 65 -7.01 9.43 -6.60
CA THR A 65 -6.85 10.10 -7.91
C THR A 65 -5.67 11.09 -7.96
N ARG A 66 -5.25 11.65 -6.83
CA ARG A 66 -4.23 12.71 -6.75
C ARG A 66 -2.99 12.30 -5.96
N ASP A 67 -3.13 11.45 -4.95
CA ASP A 67 -2.01 10.91 -4.16
C ASP A 67 -2.21 9.41 -3.91
N PHE A 68 -2.24 8.63 -4.99
CA PHE A 68 -2.61 7.21 -4.97
C PHE A 68 -1.77 6.39 -3.97
N GLY A 69 -0.47 6.68 -3.88
CA GLY A 69 0.44 6.06 -2.91
C GLY A 69 0.39 6.67 -1.51
N GLN A 70 -0.34 7.77 -1.31
CA GLN A 70 -0.31 8.60 -0.10
C GLN A 70 1.10 9.04 0.29
N LEU A 71 1.88 9.49 -0.69
CA LEU A 71 3.25 9.98 -0.49
C LEU A 71 3.31 11.11 0.54
N CYS A 72 2.25 11.89 0.69
CA CYS A 72 2.20 12.96 1.66
C CYS A 72 2.05 12.48 3.12
N ARG A 73 1.56 11.26 3.36
CA ARG A 73 1.31 10.71 4.71
C ARG A 73 2.56 10.72 5.61
N TYR A 74 3.72 10.39 5.03
CA TYR A 74 4.99 10.24 5.74
C TYR A 74 6.07 11.23 5.31
N GLN A 75 5.79 12.16 4.39
CA GLN A 75 6.81 13.06 3.83
C GLN A 75 7.55 13.86 4.92
N ALA A 76 6.82 14.50 5.84
CA ALA A 76 7.40 15.25 6.96
C ALA A 76 8.19 14.34 7.92
N GLN A 77 7.60 13.20 8.30
CA GLN A 77 8.24 12.24 9.21
C GLN A 77 9.51 11.61 8.60
N ASN A 78 9.53 11.39 7.28
CA ASN A 78 10.74 10.95 6.57
C ASN A 78 11.85 12.00 6.67
N ARG A 79 11.52 13.29 6.52
CA ARG A 79 12.50 14.38 6.71
C ARG A 79 13.03 14.41 8.14
N GLU A 80 12.18 14.22 9.14
CA GLU A 80 12.59 14.16 10.55
C GLU A 80 13.51 12.97 10.85
N VAL A 81 13.16 11.78 10.35
CA VAL A 81 14.00 10.57 10.49
C VAL A 81 15.38 10.80 9.89
N LEU A 82 15.46 11.36 8.68
CA LEU A 82 16.72 11.67 8.00
C LEU A 82 17.51 12.76 8.74
N ALA A 83 16.85 13.82 9.20
CA ALA A 83 17.48 14.93 9.93
C ALA A 83 18.02 14.50 11.30
N SER A 84 17.45 13.45 11.90
CA SER A 84 17.94 12.92 13.17
C SER A 84 19.37 12.37 13.12
N GLY A 85 19.86 12.01 11.91
CA GLY A 85 21.17 11.38 11.70
C GLY A 85 21.31 9.98 12.30
N LYS A 86 20.27 9.45 12.97
CA LYS A 86 20.29 8.11 13.56
C LYS A 86 20.12 7.04 12.47
N PRO A 87 20.82 5.89 12.59
CA PRO A 87 20.65 4.81 11.63
C PRO A 87 19.25 4.23 11.72
N VAL A 88 18.59 4.06 10.56
CA VAL A 88 17.35 3.29 10.47
C VAL A 88 17.71 1.81 10.40
N ARG A 89 17.32 1.05 11.42
CA ARG A 89 17.54 -0.40 11.47
C ARG A 89 16.57 -1.11 10.55
N VAL A 90 15.27 -0.89 10.74
CA VAL A 90 14.23 -1.57 9.96
C VAL A 90 13.07 -0.62 9.67
N VAL A 91 12.61 -0.61 8.43
CA VAL A 91 11.30 -0.02 8.07
C VAL A 91 10.25 -1.12 8.04
N PHE A 92 9.14 -0.91 8.73
CA PHE A 92 7.95 -1.76 8.68
C PHE A 92 6.99 -1.20 7.63
N MET A 93 7.03 -1.79 6.43
CA MET A 93 6.13 -1.49 5.32
C MET A 93 4.86 -2.34 5.43
N GLY A 94 3.70 -1.70 5.42
CA GLY A 94 2.44 -2.43 5.39
C GLY A 94 1.19 -1.57 5.31
N ASP A 95 0.07 -2.19 5.67
CA ASP A 95 -1.28 -1.61 5.63
C ASP A 95 -1.76 -1.18 7.05
N SER A 96 -3.07 -1.19 7.28
CA SER A 96 -3.70 -0.87 8.56
C SER A 96 -3.20 -1.73 9.72
N ILE A 97 -2.80 -2.98 9.46
CA ILE A 97 -2.27 -3.84 10.52
C ILE A 97 -0.91 -3.32 11.00
N THR A 98 -0.14 -2.67 10.13
CA THR A 98 1.13 -2.04 10.52
C THR A 98 0.88 -0.64 11.10
N ASP A 99 0.02 0.17 10.47
CA ASP A 99 -0.33 1.55 10.91
C ASP A 99 -0.91 1.56 12.33
N ASN A 100 -1.72 0.56 12.69
CA ASN A 100 -2.29 0.44 14.03
C ASN A 100 -1.28 -0.06 15.08
N TRP A 101 -0.17 -0.68 14.66
CA TRP A 101 0.78 -1.29 15.58
C TRP A 101 1.47 -0.23 16.44
N ILE A 102 1.89 0.90 15.85
CA ILE A 102 2.54 1.97 16.61
C ILE A 102 1.61 2.57 17.69
N GLY A 103 0.30 2.56 17.45
CA GLY A 103 -0.69 2.99 18.46
C GLY A 103 -0.89 1.96 19.58
N ALA A 104 -0.75 0.67 19.27
CA ALA A 104 -0.92 -0.41 20.25
C ALA A 104 0.37 -0.71 21.05
N ASP A 105 1.53 -0.42 20.47
CA ASP A 105 2.86 -0.73 21.01
C ASP A 105 3.90 0.25 20.46
N CYS A 106 3.86 1.49 20.94
CA CYS A 106 4.76 2.56 20.50
C CYS A 106 6.24 2.24 20.80
N ASP A 107 6.52 1.48 21.87
CA ASP A 107 7.86 1.07 22.27
C ASP A 107 8.54 0.18 21.22
N LEU A 108 7.78 -0.51 20.35
CA LEU A 108 8.35 -1.26 19.24
C LEU A 108 9.09 -0.36 18.25
N PHE A 109 8.54 0.83 17.97
CA PHE A 109 9.01 1.74 16.93
C PHE A 109 9.97 2.78 17.50
N THR A 110 10.88 2.28 18.32
CA THR A 110 12.01 3.01 18.89
C THR A 110 13.31 2.40 18.35
N ASP A 111 14.45 3.02 18.67
CA ASP A 111 15.78 2.48 18.33
C ASP A 111 15.94 2.10 16.84
N GLY A 112 15.47 2.97 15.94
CA GLY A 112 15.63 2.81 14.50
C GLY A 112 14.67 1.81 13.83
N LEU A 113 13.65 1.29 14.55
CA LEU A 113 12.50 0.63 13.94
C LEU A 113 11.45 1.70 13.59
N VAL A 114 11.07 1.78 12.32
CA VAL A 114 10.24 2.86 11.80
C VAL A 114 8.98 2.29 11.16
N ASP A 115 7.82 2.75 11.64
CA ASP A 115 6.52 2.41 11.07
C ASP A 115 6.23 3.18 9.78
N ARG A 116 5.89 2.45 8.72
CA ARG A 116 5.39 2.98 7.45
C ARG A 116 4.13 2.24 7.00
N GLY A 117 3.26 1.86 7.94
CA GLY A 117 1.93 1.33 7.67
C GLY A 117 0.96 2.41 7.19
N ILE A 118 0.12 2.13 6.20
CA ILE A 118 -0.96 3.06 5.84
C ILE A 118 -2.28 2.30 5.70
N GLY A 119 -3.26 2.71 6.51
CA GLY A 119 -4.58 2.10 6.55
C GLY A 119 -5.24 1.93 5.18
N GLY A 120 -5.71 0.71 4.91
CA GLY A 120 -6.47 0.38 3.71
C GLY A 120 -5.64 0.17 2.43
N GLN A 121 -4.32 0.38 2.46
CA GLN A 121 -3.49 0.27 1.26
C GLN A 121 -3.31 -1.17 0.77
N THR A 122 -3.23 -1.30 -0.55
CA THR A 122 -2.87 -2.55 -1.26
C THR A 122 -1.40 -2.57 -1.67
N THR A 123 -0.91 -3.72 -2.14
CA THR A 123 0.47 -3.87 -2.62
C THR A 123 0.84 -2.90 -3.74
N ALA A 124 -0.12 -2.50 -4.58
CA ALA A 124 0.11 -1.54 -5.66
C ALA A 124 0.49 -0.15 -5.12
N GLN A 125 -0.20 0.30 -4.07
CA GLN A 125 0.08 1.59 -3.42
C GLN A 125 1.39 1.53 -2.63
N MET A 126 1.64 0.43 -1.94
CA MET A 126 2.92 0.20 -1.24
C MET A 126 4.11 0.25 -2.19
N LEU A 127 3.98 -0.35 -3.38
CA LEU A 127 5.01 -0.31 -4.42
C LEU A 127 5.29 1.13 -4.89
N VAL A 128 4.24 1.92 -5.15
CA VAL A 128 4.38 3.33 -5.57
C VAL A 128 5.18 4.15 -4.55
N ARG A 129 4.92 3.97 -3.26
CA ARG A 129 5.62 4.71 -2.19
C ARG A 129 6.91 4.08 -1.69
N PHE A 130 7.27 2.88 -2.17
CA PHE A 130 8.41 2.12 -1.66
C PHE A 130 9.73 2.88 -1.72
N ARG A 131 9.95 3.65 -2.80
CA ARG A 131 11.15 4.48 -2.92
C ARG A 131 11.25 5.54 -1.83
N GLN A 132 10.15 6.24 -1.56
CA GLN A 132 10.11 7.33 -0.59
C GLN A 132 10.19 6.80 0.85
N ASP A 133 9.37 5.80 1.16
CA ASP A 133 9.15 5.37 2.54
C ASP A 133 10.09 4.26 2.99
N VAL A 134 10.82 3.62 2.07
CA VAL A 134 11.81 2.57 2.39
C VAL A 134 13.19 2.95 1.88
N ILE A 135 13.36 3.06 0.56
CA ILE A 135 14.70 3.19 -0.05
C ILE A 135 15.39 4.48 0.41
N ALA A 136 14.69 5.62 0.41
CA ALA A 136 15.26 6.91 0.78
C ALA A 136 15.70 6.96 2.25
N LEU A 137 15.10 6.14 3.12
CA LEU A 137 15.47 6.03 4.53
C LEU A 137 16.70 5.15 4.78
N LYS A 138 17.19 4.46 3.74
CA LYS A 138 18.40 3.60 3.77
C LYS A 138 18.44 2.63 4.96
N PRO A 139 17.36 1.86 5.24
CA PRO A 139 17.36 0.96 6.37
C PRO A 139 18.28 -0.24 6.16
N ARG A 140 18.70 -0.91 7.25
CA ARG A 140 19.42 -2.18 7.14
C ARG A 140 18.53 -3.31 6.62
N ALA A 141 17.24 -3.27 6.95
CA ALA A 141 16.23 -4.18 6.43
C ALA A 141 14.86 -3.52 6.23
N VAL A 142 14.00 -4.15 5.44
CA VAL A 142 12.57 -3.83 5.35
C VAL A 142 11.76 -5.06 5.76
N HIS A 143 10.79 -4.86 6.65
CA HIS A 143 9.74 -5.81 6.97
C HIS A 143 8.51 -5.50 6.12
N ILE A 144 8.07 -6.45 5.30
CA ILE A 144 6.94 -6.28 4.38
C ILE A 144 5.79 -7.19 4.83
N MET A 145 4.69 -6.59 5.30
CA MET A 145 3.43 -7.27 5.60
C MET A 145 2.31 -6.61 4.80
N ALA A 146 1.77 -7.31 3.83
CA ALA A 146 0.89 -6.72 2.82
C ALA A 146 -0.19 -7.71 2.36
N ALA A 147 -1.05 -7.27 1.44
CA ALA A 147 -2.04 -8.04 0.69
C ALA A 147 -3.39 -8.32 1.36
N THR A 148 -3.60 -8.00 2.64
CA THR A 148 -4.93 -8.09 3.27
C THR A 148 -5.98 -7.33 2.46
N ASN A 149 -5.66 -6.10 2.07
CA ASN A 149 -6.54 -5.22 1.32
C ASN A 149 -6.63 -5.54 -0.17
N ASP A 150 -5.61 -6.19 -0.75
CA ASP A 150 -5.67 -6.73 -2.11
C ASP A 150 -6.73 -7.84 -2.18
N ILE A 151 -6.74 -8.73 -1.18
CA ILE A 151 -7.76 -9.80 -1.06
C ILE A 151 -9.15 -9.21 -0.80
N ALA A 152 -9.24 -8.12 -0.04
CA ALA A 152 -10.49 -7.39 0.16
C ALA A 152 -10.98 -6.65 -1.10
N GLY A 153 -10.07 -6.28 -2.00
CA GLY A 153 -10.37 -5.58 -3.26
C GLY A 153 -10.41 -4.05 -3.13
N ASN A 154 -9.68 -3.48 -2.17
CA ASN A 154 -9.75 -2.05 -1.84
C ASN A 154 -9.37 -1.12 -3.01
N THR A 155 -8.48 -1.56 -3.91
CA THR A 155 -8.09 -0.81 -5.13
C THR A 155 -8.61 -1.48 -6.41
N GLY A 156 -9.70 -2.25 -6.32
CA GLY A 156 -10.27 -2.98 -7.44
C GLY A 156 -9.74 -4.41 -7.57
N ALA A 157 -10.03 -5.04 -8.71
CA ALA A 157 -9.65 -6.43 -8.96
C ALA A 157 -8.15 -6.56 -9.23
N ALA A 158 -7.50 -7.53 -8.59
CA ALA A 158 -6.14 -7.93 -8.85
C ALA A 158 -6.05 -9.46 -8.98
N THR A 159 -5.12 -9.94 -9.80
CA THR A 159 -4.80 -11.36 -9.85
C THR A 159 -3.80 -11.69 -8.75
N MET A 160 -3.73 -12.97 -8.34
CA MET A 160 -2.68 -13.42 -7.42
C MET A 160 -1.28 -13.09 -7.98
N ALA A 161 -1.08 -13.25 -9.29
CA ALA A 161 0.18 -12.91 -9.95
C ALA A 161 0.52 -11.41 -9.87
N THR A 162 -0.49 -10.52 -9.97
CA THR A 162 -0.29 -9.07 -9.79
C THR A 162 0.18 -8.75 -8.38
N VAL A 163 -0.48 -9.31 -7.36
CA VAL A 163 -0.13 -9.10 -5.94
C VAL A 163 1.27 -9.65 -5.64
N GLN A 164 1.56 -10.87 -6.13
CA GLN A 164 2.87 -11.49 -6.01
C GLN A 164 3.95 -10.64 -6.68
N GLY A 165 3.74 -10.20 -7.93
CA GLY A 165 4.67 -9.36 -8.68
C GLY A 165 4.97 -8.02 -8.01
N ASN A 166 3.97 -7.39 -7.35
CA ASN A 166 4.22 -6.18 -6.58
C ASN A 166 5.16 -6.44 -5.38
N ILE A 167 4.98 -7.56 -4.68
CA ILE A 167 5.84 -7.97 -3.56
C ILE A 167 7.24 -8.34 -4.05
N GLU A 168 7.35 -9.08 -5.16
CA GLU A 168 8.62 -9.39 -5.82
C GLU A 168 9.36 -8.10 -6.19
N THR A 169 8.68 -7.14 -6.82
CA THR A 169 9.27 -5.86 -7.22
C THR A 169 9.77 -5.07 -6.00
N MET A 170 9.00 -5.01 -4.90
CA MET A 170 9.47 -4.37 -3.67
C MET A 170 10.73 -5.07 -3.10
N ALA A 171 10.77 -6.39 -3.12
CA ALA A 171 11.94 -7.15 -2.65
C ALA A 171 13.17 -6.97 -3.57
N GLU A 172 12.97 -6.94 -4.89
CA GLU A 172 14.02 -6.66 -5.88
C GLU A 172 14.60 -5.26 -5.71
N LEU A 173 13.73 -4.25 -5.53
CA LEU A 173 14.13 -2.88 -5.24
C LEU A 173 14.93 -2.79 -3.93
N ALA A 174 14.49 -3.47 -2.87
CA ALA A 174 15.23 -3.52 -1.61
C ALA A 174 16.64 -4.10 -1.81
N ARG A 175 16.75 -5.25 -2.50
CA ARG A 175 18.05 -5.89 -2.80
C ARG A 175 18.96 -5.00 -3.63
N ALA A 176 18.44 -4.35 -4.67
CA ALA A 176 19.19 -3.45 -5.53
C ALA A 176 19.79 -2.26 -4.75
N HIS A 177 19.18 -1.91 -3.62
CA HIS A 177 19.65 -0.85 -2.72
C HIS A 177 20.38 -1.38 -1.47
N GLY A 178 20.75 -2.67 -1.43
CA GLY A 178 21.49 -3.27 -0.31
C GLY A 178 20.65 -3.43 0.98
N ILE A 179 19.33 -3.35 0.87
CA ILE A 179 18.38 -3.48 1.99
C ILE A 179 17.98 -4.95 2.11
N LYS A 180 18.15 -5.54 3.30
CA LYS A 180 17.70 -6.92 3.55
C LYS A 180 16.18 -7.00 3.59
N VAL A 181 15.62 -8.14 3.16
CA VAL A 181 14.16 -8.34 3.12
C VAL A 181 13.73 -9.31 4.21
N ILE A 182 12.72 -8.89 4.98
CA ILE A 182 11.94 -9.72 5.90
C ILE A 182 10.51 -9.78 5.33
N LEU A 183 10.06 -10.95 4.91
CA LEU A 183 8.69 -11.16 4.46
C LEU A 183 7.83 -11.67 5.60
N ALA A 184 6.68 -11.04 5.82
CA ALA A 184 5.70 -11.49 6.79
C ALA A 184 4.55 -12.22 6.11
N SER A 185 4.06 -13.28 6.75
CA SER A 185 2.76 -13.86 6.38
C SER A 185 1.65 -12.82 6.50
N VAL A 186 0.69 -12.85 5.58
CA VAL A 186 -0.61 -12.18 5.73
C VAL A 186 -1.33 -12.77 6.95
N PRO A 187 -1.77 -11.94 7.92
CA PRO A 187 -2.55 -12.41 9.06
C PRO A 187 -3.86 -13.10 8.65
N PRO A 188 -4.45 -13.95 9.51
CA PRO A 188 -5.68 -14.66 9.19
C PRO A 188 -6.87 -13.70 9.19
N ALA A 189 -7.84 -13.98 8.32
CA ALA A 189 -9.14 -13.34 8.31
C ALA A 189 -10.15 -14.37 7.80
N ALA A 190 -11.27 -14.53 8.50
CA ALA A 190 -12.37 -15.38 8.04
C ALA A 190 -13.33 -14.62 7.10
N ALA A 191 -13.46 -13.32 7.32
CA ALA A 191 -14.27 -12.39 6.56
C ALA A 191 -13.70 -10.97 6.69
N PHE A 192 -14.12 -10.06 5.82
CA PHE A 192 -13.83 -8.64 5.94
C PHE A 192 -15.12 -7.88 6.23
N PRO A 193 -15.25 -7.21 7.39
CA PRO A 193 -16.46 -6.44 7.73
C PRO A 193 -16.84 -5.39 6.68
N TRP A 194 -15.84 -4.76 6.04
CA TRP A 194 -16.03 -3.74 5.00
C TRP A 194 -16.15 -4.32 3.59
N SER A 195 -16.07 -5.64 3.42
CA SER A 195 -16.15 -6.34 2.13
C SER A 195 -16.73 -7.75 2.31
N PRO A 196 -18.02 -7.85 2.74
CA PRO A 196 -18.62 -9.08 3.25
C PRO A 196 -18.76 -10.20 2.21
N ASP A 197 -18.74 -9.86 0.92
CA ASP A 197 -18.86 -10.83 -0.17
C ASP A 197 -17.56 -11.61 -0.43
N LYS A 198 -16.45 -11.18 0.18
CA LYS A 198 -15.16 -11.87 0.02
C LYS A 198 -15.09 -13.11 0.89
N ARG A 199 -14.33 -14.09 0.42
CA ARG A 199 -14.00 -15.33 1.13
C ARG A 199 -12.48 -15.43 1.22
N PRO A 200 -11.84 -14.80 2.22
CA PRO A 200 -10.39 -14.57 2.21
C PRO A 200 -9.52 -15.80 2.50
N VAL A 201 -10.02 -16.79 3.25
CA VAL A 201 -9.21 -17.90 3.77
C VAL A 201 -8.40 -18.64 2.69
N PRO A 202 -8.96 -19.06 1.54
CA PRO A 202 -8.18 -19.75 0.50
C PRO A 202 -7.06 -18.87 -0.06
N GLN A 203 -7.32 -17.58 -0.30
CA GLN A 203 -6.37 -16.63 -0.85
C GLN A 203 -5.24 -16.31 0.13
N VAL A 204 -5.56 -16.12 1.42
CA VAL A 204 -4.56 -15.90 2.48
C VAL A 204 -3.63 -17.11 2.57
N ARG A 205 -4.19 -18.34 2.58
CA ARG A 205 -3.39 -19.57 2.63
C ARG A 205 -2.50 -19.73 1.41
N ALA A 206 -3.05 -19.53 0.21
CA ALA A 206 -2.30 -19.63 -1.04
C ALA A 206 -1.15 -18.61 -1.11
N LEU A 207 -1.42 -17.36 -0.70
CA LEU A 207 -0.41 -16.31 -0.71
C LEU A 207 0.66 -16.54 0.35
N ASN A 208 0.31 -16.99 1.56
CA ASN A 208 1.29 -17.33 2.60
C ASN A 208 2.19 -18.51 2.21
N ALA A 209 1.63 -19.53 1.56
CA ALA A 209 2.42 -20.64 1.03
C ALA A 209 3.43 -20.15 -0.02
N TRP A 210 2.99 -19.25 -0.91
CA TRP A 210 3.87 -18.63 -1.89
C TRP A 210 4.94 -17.73 -1.24
N LEU A 211 4.56 -16.86 -0.29
CA LEU A 211 5.48 -15.96 0.43
C LEU A 211 6.59 -16.74 1.12
N HIS A 212 6.25 -17.82 1.82
CA HIS A 212 7.21 -18.69 2.48
C HIS A 212 8.16 -19.35 1.46
N ALA A 213 7.63 -19.87 0.34
CA ALA A 213 8.45 -20.46 -0.71
C ALA A 213 9.36 -19.43 -1.39
N TYR A 214 8.85 -18.22 -1.65
CA TYR A 214 9.59 -17.12 -2.26
C TYR A 214 10.71 -16.63 -1.35
N ALA A 215 10.44 -16.48 -0.05
CA ALA A 215 11.45 -16.15 0.95
C ALA A 215 12.57 -17.20 0.97
N ARG A 216 12.22 -18.49 1.01
CA ARG A 216 13.20 -19.58 1.00
C ARG A 216 14.07 -19.59 -0.25
N ARG A 217 13.47 -19.42 -1.45
CA ARG A 217 14.22 -19.41 -2.72
C ARG A 217 15.22 -18.25 -2.82
N ASN A 218 14.93 -17.13 -2.17
CA ASN A 218 15.74 -15.91 -2.24
C ASN A 218 16.63 -15.68 -1.00
N GLY A 219 16.56 -16.56 0.01
CA GLY A 219 17.29 -16.38 1.26
C GLY A 219 16.78 -15.22 2.11
N PHE A 220 15.51 -14.83 1.98
CA PHE A 220 14.89 -13.83 2.84
C PHE A 220 14.47 -14.45 4.18
N VAL A 221 14.47 -13.63 5.22
CA VAL A 221 13.85 -14.03 6.49
C VAL A 221 12.33 -14.02 6.32
N PHE A 222 11.66 -15.07 6.79
CA PHE A 222 10.21 -15.16 6.81
C PHE A 222 9.70 -15.14 8.26
N VAL A 223 8.69 -14.31 8.54
CA VAL A 223 8.00 -14.27 9.83
C VAL A 223 6.55 -14.75 9.67
N ASP A 224 6.20 -15.83 10.36
CA ASP A 224 4.88 -16.47 10.24
C ASP A 224 3.94 -16.04 11.36
N TYR A 225 3.35 -14.86 11.21
CA TYR A 225 2.27 -14.39 12.08
C TYR A 225 0.99 -15.22 11.92
N TYR A 226 0.72 -15.76 10.72
CA TYR A 226 -0.48 -16.55 10.46
C TYR A 226 -0.53 -17.76 11.39
N ALA A 227 0.57 -18.52 11.51
CA ALA A 227 0.63 -19.67 12.41
C ALA A 227 0.36 -19.30 13.89
N ALA A 228 0.80 -18.12 14.31
CA ALA A 228 0.62 -17.64 15.69
C ALA A 228 -0.80 -17.13 15.96
N LEU A 229 -1.44 -16.52 14.97
CA LEU A 229 -2.72 -15.83 15.12
C LEU A 229 -3.94 -16.65 14.70
N ALA A 230 -3.78 -17.66 13.84
CA ALA A 230 -4.90 -18.33 13.19
C ALA A 230 -5.52 -19.45 14.03
N THR A 231 -6.84 -19.58 13.94
CA THR A 231 -7.54 -20.84 14.23
C THR A 231 -7.30 -21.85 13.10
N LYS A 232 -7.66 -23.12 13.32
CA LYS A 232 -7.58 -24.16 12.28
C LYS A 232 -8.37 -23.81 11.00
N ASP A 233 -9.44 -23.02 11.15
CA ASP A 233 -10.30 -22.61 10.04
C ASP A 233 -9.82 -21.33 9.34
N GLY A 234 -8.71 -20.73 9.80
CA GLY A 234 -8.12 -19.53 9.21
C GLY A 234 -8.75 -18.21 9.67
N ALA A 235 -9.51 -18.23 10.77
CA ALA A 235 -9.96 -17.02 11.46
C ALA A 235 -8.88 -16.51 12.44
N MET A 236 -8.96 -15.26 12.87
CA MET A 236 -8.23 -14.79 14.05
C MET A 236 -8.68 -15.59 15.28
N LYS A 237 -7.72 -15.99 16.13
CA LYS A 237 -8.03 -16.57 17.45
C LYS A 237 -8.85 -15.57 18.29
N PRO A 238 -9.79 -16.04 19.13
CA PRO A 238 -10.61 -15.16 19.97
C PRO A 238 -9.78 -14.18 20.80
N GLY A 239 -10.22 -12.92 20.85
CA GLY A 239 -9.55 -11.85 21.60
C GLY A 239 -8.31 -11.24 20.93
N LEU A 240 -7.79 -11.84 19.86
CA LEU A 240 -6.60 -11.33 19.18
C LEU A 240 -6.90 -10.29 18.10
N ALA A 241 -8.16 -10.15 17.67
CA ALA A 241 -8.61 -9.09 16.75
C ALA A 241 -9.89 -8.42 17.24
N SER A 242 -10.05 -7.13 16.96
CA SER A 242 -11.23 -6.34 17.32
C SER A 242 -12.40 -6.58 16.37
N ASP A 243 -12.12 -6.85 15.09
CA ASP A 243 -13.11 -6.99 14.03
C ASP A 243 -12.93 -8.28 13.20
N GLY A 244 -12.09 -9.19 13.69
CA GLY A 244 -11.71 -10.42 13.00
C GLY A 244 -10.56 -10.26 12.00
N VAL A 245 -9.98 -9.05 11.86
CA VAL A 245 -8.85 -8.75 10.96
C VAL A 245 -7.75 -7.97 11.68
N HIS A 246 -8.10 -6.87 12.33
CA HIS A 246 -7.13 -5.94 12.94
C HIS A 246 -6.76 -6.40 14.36
N PRO A 247 -5.47 -6.62 14.65
CA PRO A 247 -5.05 -7.10 15.96
C PRO A 247 -5.41 -6.15 17.10
N THR A 248 -5.82 -6.71 18.23
CA THR A 248 -5.89 -5.99 19.51
C THR A 248 -4.47 -5.83 20.09
N PRO A 249 -4.27 -5.06 21.18
CA PRO A 249 -2.99 -5.07 21.89
C PRO A 249 -2.50 -6.48 22.25
N ALA A 250 -3.42 -7.40 22.59
CA ALA A 250 -3.08 -8.80 22.83
C ALA A 250 -2.61 -9.53 21.55
N GLY A 251 -3.22 -9.24 20.40
CA GLY A 251 -2.77 -9.75 19.10
C GLY A 251 -1.37 -9.24 18.74
N TYR A 252 -1.11 -7.95 18.91
CA TYR A 252 0.22 -7.37 18.69
C TYR A 252 1.26 -7.91 19.66
N ALA A 253 0.90 -8.18 20.91
CA ALA A 253 1.80 -8.81 21.88
C ALA A 253 2.25 -10.22 21.44
N VAL A 254 1.42 -10.96 20.69
CA VAL A 254 1.80 -12.24 20.06
C VAL A 254 2.75 -12.02 18.89
N MET A 255 2.54 -10.97 18.09
CA MET A 255 3.35 -10.66 16.91
C MET A 255 4.74 -10.12 17.27
N ARG A 256 4.84 -9.26 18.30
CA ARG A 256 6.07 -8.55 18.71
C ARG A 256 7.30 -9.46 18.84
N PRO A 257 7.29 -10.56 19.62
CA PRO A 257 8.47 -11.39 19.77
C PRO A 257 8.92 -12.03 18.45
N LEU A 258 7.97 -12.40 17.57
CA LEU A 258 8.27 -12.96 16.26
C LEU A 258 8.91 -11.93 15.33
N ALA A 259 8.38 -10.70 15.32
CA ALA A 259 8.94 -9.58 14.57
C ALA A 259 10.38 -9.30 15.01
N LEU A 260 10.62 -9.18 16.32
CA LEU A 260 11.95 -8.90 16.86
C LEU A 260 12.94 -10.04 16.59
N ALA A 261 12.50 -11.30 16.63
CA ALA A 261 13.34 -12.44 16.25
C ALA A 261 13.73 -12.41 14.77
N ALA A 262 12.79 -12.07 13.88
CA ALA A 262 13.04 -11.91 12.46
C ALA A 262 14.00 -10.74 12.17
N VAL A 263 13.83 -9.61 12.88
CA VAL A 263 14.74 -8.46 12.82
C VAL A 263 16.15 -8.89 13.22
N ARG A 264 16.33 -9.46 14.41
CA ARG A 264 17.65 -9.94 14.90
C ARG A 264 18.33 -10.87 13.92
N THR A 265 17.59 -11.85 13.40
CA THR A 265 18.09 -12.81 12.39
C THR A 265 18.52 -12.10 11.11
N SER A 266 17.71 -11.17 10.60
CA SER A 266 17.98 -10.47 9.35
C SER A 266 19.21 -9.56 9.47
N ILE A 267 19.28 -8.72 10.50
CA ILE A 267 20.34 -7.71 10.63
C ILE A 267 21.53 -8.20 11.49
N GLY A 268 21.54 -9.45 11.94
CA GLY A 268 22.68 -10.08 12.61
C GLY A 268 22.96 -9.56 14.02
N GLU A 269 21.92 -9.13 14.72
CA GLU A 269 22.02 -8.71 16.13
C GLU A 269 21.80 -9.93 17.01
N ARG A 270 22.75 -10.19 17.93
CA ARG A 270 22.66 -11.26 18.92
C ARG A 270 21.77 -10.83 20.08
#